data_AF-A0A419XA11-F1
#
_entry.id   AF-A0A419XA11-F1
#
_cell.length_a   1.000
_cell.length_b   1.000
_cell.length_c   1.000
_cell.angle_alpha   90.00
_cell.angle_beta   90.00
_cell.angle_gamma   90.00
#
_symmetry.space_group_name_H-M   'P 1'
#
loop_
_entity.id
_entity.type
_entity.pdbx_description
1 polymer ?
#
loop_
_entity_poly.entity_id
_entity_poly.type
_entity_poly.pdbx_seq_one_letter_code
_entity_poly.pdbx_strand_id
1 'polypeptide(L)' 'MEIKEFIEKFAEAIEVEEVEILNAETEFRELDEWSSLSIMMLIAMMDEEYEKQVGDKEIKACQTIQDLYGITLS' A
#
# COMPACT_ATOMS: atom_id res chain seq x y z
N MET A 1 -0.81 -14.42 5.14
CA MET A 1 -1.57 -13.20 4.79
C MET A 1 -1.88 -13.30 3.32
N GLU A 2 -3.13 -13.09 2.94
CA GLU A 2 -3.51 -13.04 1.53
C GLU A 2 -3.41 -11.60 1.01
N ILE A 3 -3.18 -11.42 -0.30
CA ILE A 3 -3.12 -10.09 -0.90
C ILE A 3 -4.43 -9.29 -0.71
N LYS A 4 -5.56 -9.98 -0.56
CA LYS A 4 -6.86 -9.34 -0.28
C LYS A 4 -6.86 -8.58 1.04
N GLU A 5 -6.34 -9.19 2.10
CA GLU A 5 -6.22 -8.54 3.42
C GLU A 5 -5.28 -7.31 3.33
N PHE A 6 -4.23 -7.39 2.50
CA PHE A 6 -3.34 -6.27 2.26
C PHE A 6 -4.05 -5.12 1.53
N ILE A 7 -4.82 -5.43 0.48
CA ILE A 7 -5.60 -4.43 -0.28
C ILE A 7 -6.60 -3.71 0.64
N GLU A 8 -7.29 -4.45 1.51
CA GLU A 8 -8.24 -3.87 2.47
C GLU A 8 -7.55 -2.87 3.42
N LYS A 9 -6.43 -3.28 4.04
CA LYS A 9 -5.67 -2.40 4.93
C LYS A 9 -5.03 -1.21 4.20
N PHE A 10 -4.56 -1.43 2.99
CA PHE A 10 -4.00 -0.38 2.13
C PHE A 10 -5.05 0.70 1.84
N ALA A 11 -6.27 0.28 1.49
CA ALA A 11 -7.37 1.20 1.24
C ALA A 11 -7.80 1.94 2.51
N GLU A 12 -7.86 1.25 3.64
CA GLU A 12 -8.13 1.88 4.95
C GLU A 12 -7.08 2.94 5.28
N ALA A 13 -5.79 2.62 5.09
CA ALA A 13 -4.68 3.52 5.37
C ALA A 13 -4.70 4.80 4.51
N ILE A 14 -5.22 4.72 3.28
CA ILE A 14 -5.21 5.83 2.32
C ILE A 14 -6.62 6.42 2.14
N GLU A 15 -7.58 5.97 2.93
CA GLU A 15 -8.98 6.40 2.91
C GLU A 15 -9.66 6.21 1.54
N VAL A 16 -9.29 5.14 0.83
CA VAL A 16 -9.93 4.77 -0.45
C VAL A 16 -11.30 4.15 -0.16
N GLU A 17 -12.37 4.84 -0.57
CA GLU A 17 -13.75 4.41 -0.30
C GLU A 17 -14.13 3.11 -1.04
N GLU A 18 -13.63 2.93 -2.26
CA GLU A 18 -13.94 1.78 -3.12
C GLU A 18 -12.82 0.73 -3.11
N VAL A 19 -12.70 -0.08 -2.05
CA VAL A 19 -11.75 -1.21 -2.02
C VAL A 19 -11.92 -2.17 -3.20
N GLU A 20 -13.15 -2.38 -3.66
CA GLU A 20 -13.47 -3.37 -4.69
C GLU A 20 -12.87 -3.02 -6.07
N ILE A 21 -12.54 -1.75 -6.32
CA ILE A 21 -11.87 -1.32 -7.56
C ILE A 21 -10.35 -1.59 -7.52
N LEU A 22 -9.81 -1.82 -6.33
CA LEU A 22 -8.40 -2.10 -6.13
C LEU A 22 -8.09 -3.57 -6.40
N ASN A 23 -7.00 -3.80 -7.11
CA ASN A 23 -6.47 -5.12 -7.37
C ASN A 23 -4.94 -5.09 -7.32
N ALA A 24 -4.31 -6.25 -7.46
CA ALA A 24 -2.87 -6.41 -7.40
C ALA A 24 -2.13 -5.53 -8.43
N GLU A 25 -2.70 -5.34 -9.62
CA GLU A 25 -2.12 -4.58 -10.72
C GLU A 25 -2.44 -3.08 -10.66
N THR A 26 -3.27 -2.64 -9.70
CA THR A 26 -3.61 -1.22 -9.55
C THR A 26 -2.36 -0.38 -9.26
N GLU A 27 -2.14 0.63 -10.10
CA GLU A 27 -1.12 1.66 -9.87
C GLU A 27 -1.57 2.61 -8.77
N PHE A 28 -1.12 2.38 -7.55
CA PHE A 28 -1.56 3.14 -6.37
C PHE A 28 -1.26 4.63 -6.44
N ARG A 29 -0.33 5.06 -7.30
CA ARG A 29 0.00 6.47 -7.50
C ARG A 29 -0.95 7.22 -8.43
N GLU A 30 -1.76 6.50 -9.19
CA GLU A 30 -2.77 7.08 -10.07
C GLU A 30 -4.11 7.28 -9.36
N LEU A 31 -4.24 6.80 -8.11
CA LEU A 31 -5.43 7.02 -7.28
C LEU A 31 -5.57 8.51 -6.96
N ASP A 32 -6.79 9.04 -7.03
CA ASP A 32 -7.10 10.44 -6.73
C ASP A 32 -6.80 10.77 -5.25
N GLU A 33 -6.90 9.77 -4.38
CA GLU A 33 -6.61 9.83 -2.94
C GLU A 33 -5.10 9.80 -2.65
N TRP A 34 -4.26 9.50 -3.64
CA TRP A 34 -2.83 9.39 -3.44
C TRP A 34 -2.15 10.76 -3.26
N SER A 35 -1.55 10.94 -2.09
CA SER A 35 -0.88 12.18 -1.71
C SER A 35 0.44 11.90 -0.98
N SER A 36 1.17 12.97 -0.63
CA SER A 36 2.36 12.83 0.24
C SER A 36 2.02 12.28 1.63
N LEU A 37 0.77 12.46 2.10
CA LEU A 37 0.31 11.91 3.37
C LEU A 37 0.06 10.40 3.27
N SER A 38 -0.45 9.93 2.13
CA SER A 38 -0.69 8.51 1.83
C SER A 38 0.61 7.69 1.93
N ILE A 39 1.75 8.26 1.55
CA ILE A 39 3.07 7.64 1.72
C ILE A 39 3.37 7.42 3.21
N MET A 40 3.11 8.43 4.06
CA MET A 40 3.36 8.34 5.49
C MET A 40 2.45 7.32 6.16
N MET A 41 1.17 7.29 5.78
CA MET A 41 0.19 6.31 6.25
C MET A 41 0.59 4.89 5.84
N LEU A 42 1.03 4.70 4.59
CA LEU A 42 1.52 3.42 4.10
C LEU A 42 2.76 2.93 4.86
N ILE A 43 3.72 3.81 5.15
CA ILE A 43 4.90 3.46 5.96
C ILE A 43 4.47 3.03 7.37
N ALA A 44 3.57 3.77 8.01
CA ALA A 44 3.06 3.44 9.33
C ALA A 44 2.32 2.09 9.35
N MET A 45 1.43 1.86 8.38
CA MET A 45 0.75 0.58 8.18
C MET A 45 1.76 -0.57 8.04
N MET A 46 2.80 -0.40 7.23
CA MET A 46 3.82 -1.44 7.00
C MET A 46 4.61 -1.77 8.28
N ASP A 47 4.94 -0.76 9.09
CA ASP A 47 5.66 -0.93 10.36
C ASP A 47 4.77 -1.59 11.42
N GLU A 48 3.52 -1.15 11.56
CA GLU A 48 2.59 -1.63 12.60
C GLU A 48 2.01 -3.01 12.28
N GLU A 49 1.58 -3.25 11.04
CA GLU A 49 0.84 -4.48 10.67
C GLU A 49 1.75 -5.60 10.17
N TYR A 50 2.94 -5.26 9.68
CA TYR A 50 3.86 -6.21 9.03
C TYR A 50 5.27 -6.20 9.60
N GLU A 51 5.57 -5.35 10.60
CA GLU A 51 6.90 -5.15 11.17
C GLU A 51 7.96 -4.85 10.09
N LYS A 52 7.54 -4.17 9.01
CA LYS A 52 8.40 -3.80 7.87
C LYS A 52 8.74 -2.32 7.91
N GLN A 53 10.01 -2.03 8.18
CA GLN A 53 10.56 -0.69 7.99
C GLN A 53 10.85 -0.44 6.53
N VAL A 54 9.86 0.14 5.84
CA VAL A 54 9.99 0.61 4.45
C VAL A 54 10.38 2.08 4.40
N GLY A 55 11.35 2.40 3.56
CA GLY A 55 11.74 3.77 3.27
C GLY A 55 11.09 4.32 2.00
N ASP A 56 11.26 5.63 1.81
CA ASP A 56 10.88 6.33 0.58
C ASP A 56 11.45 5.67 -0.68
N LYS A 57 12.63 5.05 -0.61
CA LYS A 57 13.29 4.45 -1.77
C LYS A 57 12.58 3.17 -2.21
N GLU A 58 12.23 2.31 -1.27
CA GLU A 58 11.47 1.09 -1.52
C GLU A 58 10.09 1.43 -2.08
N ILE A 59 9.36 2.35 -1.44
CA ILE A 59 8.04 2.77 -1.92
C ILE A 59 8.14 3.39 -3.32
N LYS A 60 9.17 4.21 -3.60
CA LYS A 60 9.41 4.79 -4.93
C LYS A 60 9.72 3.75 -6.01
N ALA A 61 10.29 2.60 -5.63
CA ALA A 61 10.56 1.51 -6.56
C ALA A 61 9.31 0.68 -6.89
N CYS A 62 8.33 0.61 -6.00
CA CYS A 62 7.04 -0.02 -6.25
C CYS A 62 6.20 0.80 -7.24
N GLN A 63 5.40 0.16 -8.09
CA GLN A 63 4.42 0.84 -8.95
C GLN A 63 3.00 0.39 -8.64
N THR A 64 2.83 -0.88 -8.29
CA THR A 64 1.53 -1.51 -8.07
C THR A 64 1.34 -1.95 -6.63
N ILE A 65 0.09 -2.24 -6.26
CA ILE A 65 -0.23 -2.80 -4.94
C ILE A 65 0.48 -4.16 -4.73
N GLN A 66 0.63 -4.97 -5.79
CA GLN A 66 1.40 -6.21 -5.76
C GLN A 66 2.85 -5.99 -5.33
N ASP A 67 3.49 -4.92 -5.80
CA ASP A 67 4.89 -4.61 -5.44
C ASP A 67 5.00 -4.28 -3.95
N LEU A 68 4.04 -3.51 -3.43
CA LEU A 68 3.98 -3.16 -2.00
C LEU A 68 3.78 -4.41 -1.15
N TYR A 69 2.83 -5.26 -1.53
CA TYR A 69 2.60 -6.53 -0.86
C TYR A 69 3.84 -7.44 -0.91
N GLY A 70 4.60 -7.43 -2.00
CA GLY A 70 5.86 -8.17 -2.13
C GLY A 70 6.88 -7.81 -1.05
N ILE A 71 6.93 -6.56 -0.59
CA ILE A 71 7.81 -6.14 0.50
C ILE A 71 7.40 -6.78 1.84
N THR A 72 6.10 -6.97 2.06
CA THR A 72 5.62 -7.62 3.29
C THR A 72 6.05 -9.08 3.40
N LEU A 73 6.31 -9.73 2.26
CA LEU A 73 6.70 -11.15 2.18
C LEU A 73 8.21 -11.39 2.26
N SER A 74 9.03 -10.36 2.07
CA SER A 74 10.51 -10.47 2.05
C SER A 74 11.11 -10.39 3.45
#